data_AF-A0A970NNM5-F1
#
_entry.id   AF-A0A970NNM5-F1
#
_cell.length_a   1.000
_cell.length_b   1.000
_cell.length_c   1.000
_cell.angle_alpha   90.00
_cell.angle_beta   90.00
_cell.angle_gamma   90.00
#
_symmetry.space_group_name_H-M   'P 1'
#
loop_
_entity.id
_entity.type
_entity.pdbx_description
1 polymer ?
#
loop_
_entity_poly.entity_id
_entity_poly.type
_entity_poly.pdbx_seq_one_letter_code
_entity_poly.pdbx_strand_id
1 'polypeptide(L)' 'MIIVPVKEGENIDRALKKLKRKFEKTGVVREVRERQKFTKPSVKRREERLKAIYIQRLQLEQNG' A
#
# COMPACT_ATOMS: atom_id res chain seq x y z
N MET A 1 -1.18 7.88 -13.93
CA MET A 1 -1.71 9.25 -13.72
C MET A 1 -3.12 9.11 -13.14
N ILE A 2 -3.40 9.70 -11.96
CA ILE A 2 -4.70 9.53 -11.30
C ILE A 2 -5.63 10.65 -11.78
N ILE A 3 -6.68 10.28 -12.50
CA ILE A 3 -7.72 11.21 -12.95
C ILE A 3 -8.98 10.97 -12.10
N VAL A 4 -9.53 12.05 -11.55
CA VAL A 4 -10.79 12.04 -10.79
C VAL A 4 -11.74 13.02 -11.47
N PRO A 5 -12.76 12.53 -12.20
CA PRO A 5 -13.75 13.42 -12.80
C PRO A 5 -14.62 14.03 -11.71
N VAL A 6 -14.85 15.35 -11.81
CA VAL A 6 -15.77 16.10 -10.95
C VAL A 6 -16.97 16.49 -11.79
N LYS A 7 -18.19 16.20 -11.32
CA LYS A 7 -19.43 16.60 -11.99
C LYS A 7 -19.93 17.94 -11.43
N GLU A 8 -20.66 18.72 -12.24
CA GLU A 8 -21.33 19.94 -11.77
C GLU A 8 -22.32 19.59 -10.65
N GLY A 9 -22.22 20.29 -9.51
CA GLY A 9 -23.00 20.03 -8.29
C GLY A 9 -22.38 19.06 -7.28
N GLU A 10 -21.24 18.43 -7.56
CA GLU A 10 -20.49 17.66 -6.55
C GLU A 10 -19.70 18.60 -5.62
N ASN A 11 -19.82 18.37 -4.30
CA ASN A 11 -18.98 19.07 -3.33
C ASN A 11 -17.50 18.67 -3.54
N ILE A 12 -16.64 19.67 -3.73
CA ILE A 12 -15.18 19.56 -3.94
C ILE A 12 -14.51 18.65 -2.90
N ASP A 13 -14.96 18.68 -1.65
CA ASP A 13 -14.41 17.85 -0.57
C ASP A 13 -14.52 16.35 -0.86
N ARG A 14 -15.60 15.93 -1.52
CA ARG A 14 -15.78 14.52 -1.91
C ARG A 14 -14.80 14.11 -2.99
N ALA A 15 -14.54 14.98 -3.97
CA ALA A 15 -13.56 14.73 -5.01
C ALA A 15 -12.13 14.63 -4.43
N LEU A 16 -11.77 15.53 -3.51
CA LEU A 16 -10.49 15.48 -2.79
C LEU A 16 -10.33 14.19 -1.98
N LYS A 17 -11.38 13.76 -1.27
CA LYS A 17 -11.35 12.51 -0.51
C LYS A 17 -11.21 11.27 -1.41
N LYS A 18 -11.86 11.27 -2.57
CA LYS A 18 -11.71 10.21 -3.60
C LYS A 18 -10.28 10.20 -4.16
N LEU A 19 -9.71 11.36 -4.46
CA LEU A 19 -8.33 11.50 -4.93
C LEU A 19 -7.33 10.96 -3.89
N LYS A 20 -7.45 11.39 -2.64
CA LYS A 20 -6.60 10.94 -1.53
C LYS A 20 -6.64 9.42 -1.36
N ARG A 21 -7.84 8.82 -1.35
CA ARG A 21 -7.99 7.36 -1.28
C ARG A 21 -7.36 6.63 -2.47
N LYS A 22 -7.55 7.14 -3.69
CA LYS A 22 -6.92 6.55 -4.89
C LYS A 22 -5.39 6.64 -4.82
N PHE A 23 -4.85 7.78 -4.36
CA PHE A 23 -3.42 8.00 -4.21
C PHE A 23 -2.81 7.06 -3.15
N GLU A 24 -3.44 6.95 -1.99
CA GLU A 24 -3.02 6.02 -0.92
C GLU A 24 -3.08 4.56 -1.39
N LYS A 25 -4.15 4.16 -2.10
CA LYS A 25 -4.30 2.80 -2.66
C LYS A 25 -3.21 2.47 -3.69
N THR A 26 -2.73 3.46 -4.43
CA THR A 26 -1.66 3.27 -5.41
C THR A 26 -0.32 2.97 -4.73
N GLY A 27 -0.16 3.33 -3.44
CA GLY A 27 1.04 2.96 -2.66
C GLY A 27 2.32 3.70 -3.08
N VAL A 28 2.20 4.74 -3.91
CA VAL A 28 3.35 5.51 -4.46
C VAL A 28 4.28 5.99 -3.35
N VAL A 29 3.74 6.45 -2.23
CA VAL A 29 4.56 6.91 -1.09
C VAL A 29 5.43 5.78 -0.52
N ARG A 30 4.91 4.55 -0.46
CA ARG A 30 5.69 3.39 0.01
C ARG A 30 6.79 3.04 -0.98
N GLU A 31 6.48 3.07 -2.27
CA GLU A 31 7.43 2.78 -3.33
C GLU A 31 8.56 3.81 -3.40
N VAL A 32 8.25 5.10 -3.30
CA VAL A 32 9.26 6.17 -3.23
C VAL A 32 10.19 5.95 -2.03
N ARG A 33 9.63 5.65 -0.86
CA ARG A 33 10.44 5.37 0.36
C ARG A 33 11.29 4.10 0.21
N GLU A 34 10.80 3.06 -0.43
CA GLU A 34 11.56 1.83 -0.69
C GLU A 34 12.73 2.09 -1.66
N ARG A 35 12.49 2.91 -2.69
CA ARG A 35 13.48 3.26 -3.72
C ARG A 35 14.52 4.29 -3.27
N GLN A 36 14.29 5.01 -2.19
CA GLN A 36 15.27 5.98 -1.65
C GLN A 36 16.60 5.34 -1.25
N LYS A 37 16.62 4.03 -0.95
CA LYS A 37 17.82 3.31 -0.55
C LYS A 37 17.97 2.01 -1.35
N PHE A 38 19.22 1.65 -1.66
CA PHE A 38 19.50 0.35 -2.25
C PHE A 38 19.38 -0.75 -1.18
N THR A 39 18.43 -1.66 -1.37
CA THR A 39 18.27 -2.84 -0.51
C THR A 39 18.73 -4.08 -1.28
N LYS A 40 19.74 -4.79 -0.76
CA LYS A 40 20.28 -5.99 -1.41
C LYS A 40 19.17 -7.05 -1.58
N PRO A 41 19.08 -7.75 -2.73
CA PRO A 41 18.03 -8.75 -2.97
C PRO A 41 17.96 -9.87 -1.93
N SER A 42 19.09 -10.21 -1.31
CA SER A 42 19.14 -11.22 -0.25
C SER A 42 18.44 -10.76 1.03
N VAL A 43 18.53 -9.47 1.37
CA VAL A 43 17.88 -8.89 2.55
C VAL A 43 16.36 -8.86 2.34
N LYS A 44 15.92 -8.39 1.16
CA LYS A 44 14.49 -8.37 0.80
C LYS A 44 13.86 -9.77 0.87
N ARG A 45 14.51 -10.78 0.28
CA ARG A 45 14.05 -12.19 0.34
C ARG A 45 13.98 -12.73 1.77
N ARG A 46 14.89 -12.32 2.65
CA ARG A 46 14.87 -12.74 4.06
C ARG A 46 13.67 -12.16 4.79
N GLU A 47 13.39 -10.87 4.62
CA GLU A 47 12.25 -10.19 5.23
C GLU A 47 10.91 -10.78 4.76
N GLU A 48 10.79 -11.09 3.46
CA GLU A 48 9.61 -11.76 2.88
C GLU A 48 9.33 -13.11 3.55
N ARG A 49 10.37 -13.96 3.73
CA ARG A 49 10.23 -15.26 4.39
C ARG A 49 9.80 -15.13 5.85
N LEU A 50 10.44 -14.23 6.60
CA LEU A 50 10.10 -14.00 8.01
C LEU A 50 8.64 -13.55 8.16
N LYS A 51 8.20 -12.64 7.28
CA LYS A 51 6.82 -12.17 7.25
C LYS A 51 5.84 -13.31 6.93
N ALA A 52 6.17 -14.18 5.98
CA ALA A 52 5.33 -15.33 5.63
C ALA A 52 5.16 -16.30 6.80
N ILE A 53 6.25 -16.64 7.49
CA ILE A 53 6.23 -17.50 8.69
C ILE A 53 5.34 -16.89 9.77
N TYR A 54 5.47 -15.58 10.02
CA TYR A 54 4.65 -14.88 11.00
C TYR A 54 3.15 -14.93 10.66
N ILE A 55 2.78 -14.68 9.40
CA ILE A 55 1.38 -14.75 8.96
C ILE A 55 0.84 -16.18 9.07
N GLN A 56 1.63 -17.17 8.67
CA GLN A 56 1.24 -18.58 8.76
C GLN A 56 0.95 -18.98 10.21
N ARG A 57 1.81 -18.56 11.15
CA ARG A 57 1.60 -18.82 12.58
C ARG A 57 0.30 -18.20 13.08
N LEU A 58 0.04 -16.94 12.76
CA LEU A 58 -1.21 -16.26 13.13
C LEU A 58 -2.45 -16.96 12.57
N GLN A 59 -2.39 -17.46 11.34
CA GLN A 59 -3.50 -18.19 10.73
C GLN A 59 -3.77 -19.53 11.42
N LEU A 60 -2.71 -20.24 11.82
CA LEU A 60 -2.84 -21.49 12.58
C LEU A 60 -3.45 -21.24 13.97
N GLU A 61 -3.04 -20.16 14.64
CA GLU A 61 -3.58 -19.76 15.96
C GLU A 61 -5.04 -19.29 15.89
N GLN A 62 -5.52 -18.77 14.75
CA GLN A 62 -6.93 -18.37 14.56
C GLN A 62 -7.85 -19.52 14.14
N ASN A 63 -7.30 -20.55 13.50
CA ASN A 63 -8.06 -21.67 12.94
C ASN A 63 -8.05 -22.94 13.83
N GLY A 64 -7.33 -22.91 14.96
CA GLY A 64 -7.34 -23.96 15.98
C GLY A 64 -8.09 -23.51 17.22
#